data_AF-A0A6U4MHT7-F1
#
_entry.id   AF-A0A6U4MHT7-F1
#
_cell.length_a   1.000
_cell.length_b   1.000
_cell.length_c   1.000
_cell.angle_alpha   90.00
_cell.angle_beta   90.00
_cell.angle_gamma   90.00
#
_symmetry.space_group_name_H-M   'P 1'
#
loop_
_entity.id
_entity.type
_entity.pdbx_description
1 polymer ?
#
loop_
_entity_poly.entity_id
_entity_poly.type
_entity_poly.pdbx_seq_one_letter_code
_entity_poly.pdbx_strand_id
1 'polypeptide(L)'
;ETANGAFPESAVRTMSEIAANAEIGINKYEVFSFIRNWTPKPMSYRETVCSSAIQASFDMHAVLIVMFTDDLSNARLLSKWRPKVPIIVVTRSKALVKHCNSNYGLVAMHVEEVKPVVDMMPLVADYARKLELADLVAGDDESDQVIVLNGTDMAMIGHRLEMSVFVFGDEMSTLTKPTAYEGKHTYTQKSTKVNMDMVCHPTPLVRKTKIVCT
;
A
#
# COMPACT_ATOMS: atom_id res chain seq x y z
N GLU A 1 -27.50 -7.51 23.42
CA GLU A 1 -27.40 -6.05 23.28
C GLU A 1 -28.27 -5.51 22.15
N THR A 2 -28.11 -6.01 20.92
CA THR A 2 -28.84 -5.47 19.74
C THR A 2 -30.19 -6.12 19.43
N ALA A 3 -30.37 -7.43 19.65
CA ALA A 3 -31.61 -8.13 19.25
C ALA A 3 -32.80 -7.89 20.20
N ASN A 4 -32.59 -8.04 21.51
CA ASN A 4 -33.62 -7.89 22.56
C ASN A 4 -33.24 -6.86 23.64
N GLY A 5 -32.22 -6.02 23.40
CA GLY A 5 -31.77 -5.02 24.37
C GLY A 5 -32.61 -3.74 24.31
N ALA A 6 -32.68 -3.02 25.43
CA ALA A 6 -33.43 -1.76 25.51
C ALA A 6 -32.76 -0.59 24.75
N PHE A 7 -31.45 -0.66 24.50
CA PHE A 7 -30.66 0.41 23.87
C PHE A 7 -29.77 -0.11 22.73
N PRO A 8 -30.34 -0.62 21.63
CA PRO A 8 -29.57 -1.20 20.53
C PRO A 8 -28.68 -0.16 19.83
N GLU A 9 -29.15 1.08 19.67
CA GLU A 9 -28.38 2.15 19.02
C GLU A 9 -27.17 2.57 19.88
N SER A 10 -27.38 2.80 21.18
CA SER A 10 -26.29 3.14 22.10
C SER A 10 -25.25 2.04 22.18
N ALA A 11 -25.66 0.77 22.18
CA ALA A 11 -24.73 -0.35 22.19
C ALA A 11 -23.79 -0.35 20.96
N VAL A 12 -24.34 -0.14 19.75
CA VAL A 12 -23.54 -0.07 18.53
C VAL A 12 -22.63 1.16 18.52
N ARG A 13 -23.14 2.32 18.96
CA ARG A 13 -22.35 3.55 19.07
C ARG A 13 -21.17 3.39 20.02
N THR A 14 -21.42 2.88 21.23
CA THR A 14 -20.37 2.63 22.22
C THR A 14 -19.36 1.60 21.71
N MET A 15 -19.79 0.55 21.01
CA MET A 15 -18.86 -0.41 20.38
C MET A 15 -17.97 0.25 19.33
N SER A 16 -18.53 1.13 18.49
CA SER A 16 -17.77 1.90 17.49
C SER A 16 -16.73 2.81 18.15
N GLU A 17 -17.11 3.53 19.20
CA GLU A 17 -16.21 4.42 19.95
C GLU A 17 -15.09 3.65 20.65
N ILE A 18 -15.39 2.49 21.26
CA ILE A 18 -14.40 1.62 21.87
C ILE A 18 -13.40 1.12 20.83
N ALA A 19 -13.89 0.68 19.66
CA ALA A 19 -13.02 0.20 18.58
C ALA A 19 -12.10 1.30 18.07
N ALA A 20 -12.64 2.50 17.79
CA ALA A 20 -11.86 3.66 17.35
C ALA A 20 -10.77 4.03 18.38
N ASN A 21 -11.13 4.11 19.66
CA ASN A 21 -10.19 4.43 20.74
C ASN A 21 -9.11 3.36 20.92
N ALA A 22 -9.48 2.07 20.82
CA ALA A 22 -8.53 0.97 20.93
C ALA A 22 -7.53 0.96 19.76
N GLU A 23 -7.97 1.32 18.55
CA GLU A 23 -7.11 1.34 17.37
C GLU A 23 -6.02 2.42 17.42
N ILE A 24 -6.26 3.54 18.10
CA ILE A 24 -5.26 4.61 18.31
C ILE A 24 -4.04 4.09 19.09
N GLY A 25 -4.25 3.19 20.06
CA GLY A 25 -3.19 2.64 20.89
C GLY A 25 -2.31 1.58 20.22
N ILE A 26 -2.64 1.16 18.99
CA ILE A 26 -1.95 0.04 18.32
C ILE A 26 -0.85 0.57 17.39
N ASN A 27 0.39 0.17 17.65
CA ASN A 27 1.49 0.41 16.71
C ASN A 27 1.38 -0.51 15.48
N LYS A 28 0.82 0.01 14.38
CA LYS A 28 0.63 -0.75 13.12
C LYS A 28 1.95 -1.19 12.48
N TYR A 29 3.06 -0.45 12.67
CA TYR A 29 4.38 -0.84 12.15
C TYR A 29 4.90 -2.12 12.82
N GLU A 30 4.74 -2.23 14.14
CA GLU A 30 5.11 -3.43 14.90
C GLU A 30 4.23 -4.61 14.53
N VAL A 31 2.91 -4.40 14.43
CA VAL A 31 1.96 -5.44 14.01
C VAL A 31 2.33 -5.98 12.62
N PHE A 32 2.58 -5.09 11.66
CA PHE A 32 3.00 -5.49 10.31
C PHE A 32 4.31 -6.28 10.33
N SER A 33 5.32 -5.77 11.03
CA SER A 33 6.64 -6.40 11.13
C SER A 33 6.57 -7.78 11.76
N PHE A 34 5.75 -7.92 12.81
CA PHE A 34 5.48 -9.19 13.46
C PHE A 34 4.86 -10.19 12.46
N ILE A 35 3.75 -9.83 11.81
CA ILE A 35 3.06 -10.71 10.86
C ILE A 35 4.02 -11.13 9.73
N ARG A 36 4.87 -10.21 9.25
CA ARG A 36 5.78 -10.45 8.12
C ARG A 36 6.97 -11.34 8.49
N ASN A 37 7.50 -11.19 9.70
CA ASN A 37 8.60 -12.03 10.19
C ASN A 37 8.16 -13.48 10.42
N TRP A 38 6.91 -13.68 10.84
CA TRP A 38 6.35 -15.00 11.11
C TRP A 38 5.59 -15.62 9.92
N THR A 39 5.50 -14.92 8.79
CA THR A 39 4.94 -15.50 7.56
C THR A 39 5.98 -16.41 6.89
N PRO A 40 5.64 -17.67 6.56
CA PRO A 40 6.55 -18.59 5.87
C PRO A 40 7.10 -18.05 4.55
N LYS A 41 8.37 -18.34 4.26
CA LYS A 41 9.06 -17.93 3.03
C LYS A 41 9.46 -19.19 2.23
N PRO A 42 9.39 -19.18 0.89
CA PRO A 42 9.01 -18.06 0.02
C PRO A 42 7.50 -17.76 0.06
N MET A 43 7.15 -16.48 0.00
CA MET A 43 5.76 -16.03 -0.12
C MET A 43 5.27 -16.18 -1.56
N SER A 44 3.95 -16.30 -1.75
CA SER A 44 3.37 -16.23 -3.10
C SER A 44 3.59 -14.86 -3.73
N TYR A 45 3.51 -14.75 -5.07
CA TYR A 45 3.68 -13.47 -5.75
C TYR A 45 2.61 -12.44 -5.30
N ARG A 46 1.34 -12.86 -5.15
CA ARG A 46 0.24 -11.98 -4.67
C ARG A 46 0.55 -11.44 -3.28
N GLU A 47 0.97 -12.34 -2.39
CA GLU A 47 1.27 -12.01 -1.00
C GLU A 47 2.50 -11.12 -0.88
N THR A 48 3.51 -11.37 -1.71
CA THR A 48 4.72 -10.54 -1.77
C THR A 48 4.38 -9.12 -2.18
N VAL A 49 3.65 -8.93 -3.28
CA VAL A 49 3.23 -7.60 -3.77
C VAL A 49 2.32 -6.91 -2.75
N CYS A 50 1.35 -7.62 -2.17
CA CYS A 50 0.50 -7.05 -1.12
C CYS A 50 1.30 -6.61 0.11
N SER A 51 2.29 -7.43 0.55
CA SER A 51 3.14 -7.07 1.68
C SER A 51 4.00 -5.84 1.37
N SER A 52 4.51 -5.72 0.14
CA SER A 52 5.29 -4.58 -0.32
C SER A 52 4.44 -3.32 -0.44
N ALA A 53 3.19 -3.43 -0.88
CA ALA A 53 2.27 -2.30 -0.94
C ALA A 53 1.97 -1.74 0.45
N ILE A 54 1.72 -2.61 1.44
CA ILE A 54 1.47 -2.19 2.81
C ILE A 54 2.73 -1.57 3.42
N GLN A 55 3.91 -2.14 3.15
CA GLN A 55 5.17 -1.53 3.55
C GLN A 55 5.37 -0.14 2.92
N ALA A 56 5.12 0.00 1.62
CA ALA A 56 5.21 1.29 0.93
C ALA A 56 4.23 2.31 1.53
N SER A 57 3.03 1.88 1.93
CA SER A 57 2.04 2.78 2.56
C SER A 57 2.55 3.40 3.86
N PHE A 58 3.36 2.64 4.61
CA PHE A 58 3.98 3.10 5.84
C PHE A 58 5.15 4.05 5.59
N ASP A 59 5.98 3.73 4.59
CA ASP A 59 7.20 4.48 4.28
C ASP A 59 6.89 5.84 3.64
N MET A 60 5.86 5.89 2.81
CA MET A 60 5.48 7.11 2.09
C MET A 60 4.33 7.87 2.76
N HIS A 61 3.84 7.40 3.90
CA HIS A 61 2.67 7.95 4.58
C HIS A 61 1.47 8.11 3.63
N ALA A 62 1.12 7.02 2.94
CA ALA A 62 -0.06 7.02 2.08
C ALA A 62 -1.32 7.35 2.88
N VAL A 63 -2.28 8.01 2.25
CA VAL A 63 -3.57 8.33 2.85
C VAL A 63 -4.57 7.19 2.62
N LEU A 64 -4.45 6.51 1.48
CA LEU A 64 -5.42 5.51 1.03
C LEU A 64 -4.74 4.40 0.21
N ILE A 65 -5.29 3.18 0.30
CA ILE A 65 -4.99 2.09 -0.63
C ILE A 65 -6.23 1.78 -1.46
N VAL A 66 -6.08 1.66 -2.77
CA VAL A 66 -7.15 1.30 -3.70
C VAL A 66 -6.79 -0.01 -4.36
N MET A 67 -7.72 -0.96 -4.36
CA MET A 67 -7.56 -2.26 -5.00
C MET A 67 -8.66 -2.49 -6.03
N PHE A 68 -8.27 -2.64 -7.29
CA PHE A 68 -9.13 -3.10 -8.36
C PHE A 68 -9.04 -4.63 -8.44
N THR A 69 -10.14 -5.31 -8.10
CA THR A 69 -10.18 -6.78 -8.17
C THR A 69 -11.60 -7.30 -8.23
N ASP A 70 -11.79 -8.41 -8.95
CA ASP A 70 -13.02 -9.21 -8.90
C ASP A 70 -12.91 -10.36 -7.86
N ASP A 71 -11.77 -10.42 -7.16
CA ASP A 71 -11.30 -11.58 -6.42
C ASP A 71 -11.03 -11.21 -4.94
N LEU A 72 -11.81 -11.77 -4.00
CA LEU A 72 -11.71 -11.40 -2.58
C LEU A 72 -10.36 -11.80 -1.95
N SER A 73 -9.70 -12.80 -2.51
CA SER A 73 -8.42 -13.32 -2.04
C SER A 73 -7.33 -12.24 -2.01
N ASN A 74 -7.27 -11.36 -3.03
CA ASN A 74 -6.35 -10.22 -3.06
C ASN A 74 -6.63 -9.22 -1.94
N ALA A 75 -7.89 -8.83 -1.79
CA ALA A 75 -8.29 -7.84 -0.78
C ALA A 75 -8.05 -8.38 0.65
N ARG A 76 -8.28 -9.68 0.84
CA ARG A 76 -7.98 -10.36 2.10
C ARG A 76 -6.48 -10.40 2.41
N LEU A 77 -5.63 -10.56 1.38
CA LEU A 77 -4.18 -10.50 1.55
C LEU A 77 -3.71 -9.11 1.97
N LEU A 78 -4.32 -8.03 1.48
CA LEU A 78 -4.02 -6.69 2.01
C LEU A 78 -4.47 -6.53 3.47
N SER A 79 -5.69 -6.96 3.76
CA SER A 79 -6.26 -6.89 5.12
C SER A 79 -5.45 -7.70 6.14
N LYS A 80 -4.84 -8.83 5.72
CA LYS A 80 -3.96 -9.67 6.55
C LYS A 80 -2.87 -8.83 7.22
N TRP A 81 -2.28 -7.89 6.50
CA TRP A 81 -1.13 -7.10 6.95
C TRP A 81 -1.49 -5.94 7.88
N ARG A 82 -2.78 -5.73 8.17
CA ARG A 82 -3.30 -4.71 9.11
C ARG A 82 -2.74 -3.30 8.82
N PRO A 83 -3.00 -2.73 7.63
CA PRO A 83 -2.57 -1.37 7.33
C PRO A 83 -3.14 -0.36 8.33
N LYS A 84 -2.44 0.78 8.43
CA LYS A 84 -2.93 1.97 9.14
C LYS A 84 -4.01 2.70 8.35
N VAL A 85 -3.99 2.58 7.03
CA VAL A 85 -4.86 3.31 6.10
C VAL A 85 -6.01 2.44 5.61
N PRO A 86 -7.18 3.02 5.29
CA PRO A 86 -8.30 2.27 4.73
C PRO A 86 -7.95 1.71 3.35
N ILE A 87 -8.58 0.59 3.00
CA ILE A 87 -8.45 -0.05 1.69
C ILE A 87 -9.80 0.03 0.97
N ILE A 88 -9.88 0.80 -0.11
CA ILE A 88 -11.05 0.80 -1.00
C ILE A 88 -10.89 -0.31 -2.03
N VAL A 89 -11.85 -1.24 -2.06
CA VAL A 89 -11.90 -2.33 -3.02
C VAL A 89 -12.92 -1.99 -4.10
N VAL A 90 -12.43 -1.70 -5.29
CA VAL A 90 -13.25 -1.42 -6.48
C VAL A 90 -13.52 -2.74 -7.20
N THR A 91 -14.80 -3.09 -7.32
CA THR A 91 -15.21 -4.38 -7.88
C THR A 91 -16.52 -4.29 -8.64
N ARG A 92 -16.71 -5.21 -9.60
CA ARG A 92 -17.99 -5.42 -10.30
C ARG A 92 -18.87 -6.45 -9.61
N SER A 93 -18.29 -7.27 -8.74
CA SER A 93 -18.99 -8.36 -8.10
C SER A 93 -19.77 -7.89 -6.87
N LYS A 94 -21.10 -7.89 -6.97
CA LYS A 94 -21.99 -7.65 -5.82
C LYS A 94 -21.75 -8.62 -4.66
N ALA A 95 -21.29 -9.83 -4.95
CA ALA A 95 -20.94 -10.81 -3.92
C ALA A 95 -19.70 -10.34 -3.13
N LEU A 96 -18.67 -9.86 -3.83
CA LEU A 96 -17.44 -9.38 -3.20
C LEU A 96 -17.70 -8.18 -2.29
N VAL A 97 -18.55 -7.24 -2.71
CA VAL A 97 -18.96 -6.07 -1.91
C VAL A 97 -19.48 -6.47 -0.53
N LYS A 98 -20.33 -7.51 -0.46
CA LYS A 98 -20.90 -7.98 0.81
C LYS A 98 -19.83 -8.60 1.73
N HIS A 99 -18.81 -9.22 1.14
CA HIS A 99 -17.74 -9.86 1.91
C HIS A 99 -16.63 -8.90 2.35
N CYS A 100 -16.48 -7.74 1.70
CA CYS A 100 -15.50 -6.73 2.11
C CYS A 100 -15.73 -6.25 3.54
N ASN A 101 -16.96 -5.92 3.91
CA ASN A 101 -17.30 -5.36 5.22
C ASN A 101 -17.00 -6.31 6.40
N SER A 102 -16.82 -7.61 6.15
CA SER A 102 -16.44 -8.59 7.19
C SER A 102 -14.92 -8.68 7.41
N ASN A 103 -14.11 -8.09 6.53
CA ASN A 103 -12.66 -8.10 6.64
C ASN A 103 -12.16 -6.75 7.14
N TYR A 104 -11.08 -6.78 7.93
CA TYR A 104 -10.49 -5.60 8.54
C TYR A 104 -10.05 -4.57 7.49
N GLY A 105 -10.45 -3.31 7.68
CA GLY A 105 -9.98 -2.17 6.89
C GLY A 105 -10.42 -2.15 5.43
N LEU A 106 -11.27 -3.08 4.98
CA LEU A 106 -11.79 -3.09 3.61
C LEU A 106 -13.10 -2.31 3.53
N VAL A 107 -13.17 -1.41 2.55
CA VAL A 107 -14.37 -0.66 2.17
C VAL A 107 -14.66 -0.95 0.70
N ALA A 108 -15.84 -1.46 0.38
CA ALA A 108 -16.18 -1.82 -1.00
C ALA A 108 -16.81 -0.67 -1.77
N MET A 109 -16.34 -0.46 -3.00
CA MET A 109 -16.95 0.39 -4.01
C MET A 109 -17.43 -0.48 -5.17
N HIS A 110 -18.76 -0.59 -5.32
CA HIS A 110 -19.36 -1.31 -6.44
C HIS A 110 -19.37 -0.43 -7.70
N VAL A 111 -18.88 -0.96 -8.82
CA VAL A 111 -18.93 -0.28 -10.12
C VAL A 111 -19.47 -1.25 -11.16
N GLU A 112 -20.33 -0.79 -12.08
CA GLU A 112 -20.87 -1.64 -13.15
C GLU A 112 -19.81 -2.01 -14.20
N GLU A 113 -18.95 -1.04 -14.54
CA GLU A 113 -17.88 -1.21 -15.52
C GLU A 113 -16.56 -0.67 -14.96
N VAL A 114 -15.50 -1.47 -15.03
CA VAL A 114 -14.16 -1.05 -14.61
C VAL A 114 -13.49 -0.37 -15.80
N LYS A 115 -13.36 0.96 -15.72
CA LYS A 115 -12.60 1.77 -16.66
C LYS A 115 -11.10 1.74 -16.30
N PRO A 116 -10.20 2.23 -17.18
CA PRO A 116 -8.79 2.40 -16.83
C PRO A 116 -8.61 3.15 -15.51
N VAL A 117 -7.55 2.81 -14.77
CA VAL A 117 -7.29 3.35 -13.43
C VAL A 117 -7.38 4.88 -13.40
N VAL A 118 -6.78 5.56 -14.40
CA VAL A 118 -6.75 7.03 -14.51
C VAL A 118 -8.16 7.63 -14.51
N ASP A 119 -9.11 7.02 -15.23
CA ASP A 119 -10.50 7.51 -15.31
C ASP A 119 -11.30 7.18 -14.04
N MET A 120 -10.88 6.14 -13.31
CA MET A 120 -11.53 5.71 -12.07
C MET A 120 -11.04 6.49 -10.85
N MET A 121 -9.82 7.00 -10.84
CA MET A 121 -9.26 7.70 -9.67
C MET A 121 -10.09 8.90 -9.18
N PRO A 122 -10.62 9.79 -10.05
CA PRO A 122 -11.49 10.88 -9.61
C PRO A 122 -12.76 10.37 -8.91
N LEU A 123 -13.37 9.31 -9.44
CA LEU A 123 -14.55 8.68 -8.84
C LEU A 123 -14.24 8.04 -7.48
N VAL A 124 -13.06 7.43 -7.36
CA VAL A 124 -12.58 6.88 -6.08
C VAL A 124 -12.32 7.99 -5.07
N ALA A 125 -11.75 9.12 -5.49
CA ALA A 125 -11.54 10.28 -4.63
C ALA A 125 -12.87 10.87 -4.13
N ASP A 126 -13.84 11.05 -5.01
CA ASP A 126 -15.21 11.47 -4.64
C ASP A 126 -15.85 10.51 -3.64
N TYR A 127 -15.66 9.21 -3.85
CA TYR A 127 -16.19 8.18 -2.98
C TYR A 127 -15.52 8.17 -1.60
N ALA A 128 -14.20 8.33 -1.55
CA ALA A 128 -13.43 8.43 -0.32
C ALA A 128 -13.85 9.66 0.51
N ARG A 129 -14.04 10.82 -0.14
CA ARG A 129 -14.55 12.04 0.49
C ARG A 129 -15.93 11.86 1.07
N LYS A 130 -16.85 11.25 0.30
CA LYS A 130 -18.22 10.99 0.75
C LYS A 130 -18.29 10.10 2.00
N LEU A 131 -17.32 9.20 2.15
CA LEU A 131 -17.23 8.30 3.30
C LEU A 131 -16.35 8.86 4.43
N GLU A 132 -15.84 10.10 4.29
CA GLU A 132 -14.95 10.74 5.26
C GLU A 132 -13.71 9.87 5.57
N LEU A 133 -13.22 9.13 4.55
CA LEU A 133 -12.04 8.27 4.67
C LEU A 133 -10.74 9.03 4.41
N ALA A 134 -10.79 9.97 3.47
CA ALA A 134 -9.67 10.80 3.04
C ALA A 134 -10.22 12.04 2.31
N ASP A 135 -9.59 13.19 2.52
CA ASP A 135 -10.03 14.46 1.92
C ASP A 135 -9.61 14.59 0.45
N LEU A 136 -8.44 14.08 0.04
CA LEU A 136 -7.98 13.99 -1.36
C LEU A 136 -8.26 15.28 -2.16
N VAL A 137 -7.85 16.41 -1.60
CA VAL A 137 -8.05 17.74 -2.18
C VAL A 137 -6.83 18.11 -3.04
N ALA A 138 -7.04 18.94 -4.05
CA ALA A 138 -5.95 19.53 -4.82
C ALA A 138 -5.81 21.00 -4.44
N GLY A 139 -4.59 21.47 -4.21
CA GLY A 139 -4.30 22.87 -3.93
C GLY A 139 -4.25 23.24 -2.44
N ASP A 140 -4.04 22.26 -1.56
CA ASP A 140 -3.89 22.41 -0.11
C ASP A 140 -2.42 22.37 0.36
N ASP A 141 -1.46 22.37 -0.56
CA ASP A 141 -0.02 22.21 -0.30
C ASP A 141 0.36 20.84 0.32
N GLU A 142 -0.59 19.89 0.45
CA GLU A 142 -0.39 18.54 0.96
C GLU A 142 -0.38 17.51 -0.18
N SER A 143 0.75 16.83 -0.34
CA SER A 143 0.89 15.79 -1.37
C SER A 143 0.24 14.47 -0.90
N ASP A 144 -1.02 14.28 -1.23
CA ASP A 144 -1.78 13.08 -0.88
C ASP A 144 -1.35 11.87 -1.73
N GLN A 145 -0.66 10.93 -1.08
CA GLN A 145 -0.15 9.72 -1.73
C GLN A 145 -1.13 8.56 -1.58
N VAL A 146 -1.46 7.91 -2.70
CA VAL A 146 -2.39 6.79 -2.78
C VAL A 146 -1.73 5.61 -3.49
N ILE A 147 -1.82 4.43 -2.88
CA ILE A 147 -1.38 3.19 -3.55
C ILE A 147 -2.53 2.62 -4.32
N VAL A 148 -2.29 2.25 -5.57
CA VAL A 148 -3.22 1.50 -6.39
C VAL A 148 -2.67 0.10 -6.66
N LEU A 149 -3.48 -0.90 -6.40
CA LEU A 149 -3.24 -2.29 -6.74
C LEU A 149 -4.24 -2.74 -7.78
N ASN A 150 -3.73 -3.23 -8.91
CA ASN A 150 -4.57 -3.75 -9.98
C ASN A 150 -4.34 -5.26 -10.13
N GLY A 151 -5.35 -6.03 -9.75
CA GLY A 151 -5.39 -7.48 -9.95
C GLY A 151 -6.15 -7.81 -11.22
N THR A 152 -5.45 -7.87 -12.35
CA THR A 152 -6.05 -8.30 -13.62
C THR A 152 -5.88 -9.80 -13.79
N ASP A 153 -7.00 -10.52 -13.78
CA ASP A 153 -7.05 -11.91 -14.24
C ASP A 153 -7.23 -11.91 -15.75
N MET A 154 -6.12 -12.10 -16.47
CA MET A 154 -6.15 -12.26 -17.92
C MET A 154 -6.39 -13.73 -18.25
N ALA A 155 -7.55 -14.03 -18.84
CA ALA A 155 -8.09 -15.38 -19.07
C ALA A 155 -7.22 -16.35 -19.91
N MET A 156 -5.99 -16.01 -20.27
CA MET A 156 -5.11 -16.87 -21.11
C MET A 156 -3.60 -16.75 -20.80
N ILE A 157 -3.14 -15.73 -20.06
CA ILE A 157 -1.69 -15.40 -19.91
C ILE A 157 -1.21 -15.57 -18.46
N GLY A 158 -2.14 -15.65 -17.51
CA GLY A 158 -1.85 -15.83 -16.08
C GLY A 158 -2.40 -14.67 -15.24
N HIS A 159 -2.11 -14.74 -13.94
CA HIS A 159 -2.52 -13.75 -12.97
C HIS A 159 -1.46 -12.65 -12.86
N ARG A 160 -1.85 -11.40 -13.07
CA ARG A 160 -0.97 -10.23 -12.90
C ARG A 160 -1.49 -9.36 -11.77
N LEU A 161 -0.63 -9.07 -10.81
CA LEU A 161 -0.88 -8.09 -9.77
C LEU A 161 0.16 -6.98 -9.90
N GLU A 162 -0.31 -5.77 -10.15
CA GLU A 162 0.51 -4.58 -10.35
C GLU A 162 0.26 -3.59 -9.20
N MET A 163 1.34 -2.97 -8.72
CA MET A 163 1.31 -1.90 -7.72
C MET A 163 1.80 -0.62 -8.39
N SER A 164 0.97 0.41 -8.36
CA SER A 164 1.30 1.76 -8.79
C SER A 164 1.01 2.75 -7.67
N VAL A 165 1.67 3.90 -7.70
CA VAL A 165 1.45 4.98 -6.74
C VAL A 165 0.92 6.18 -7.51
N PHE A 166 -0.13 6.78 -6.98
CA PHE A 166 -0.72 8.02 -7.47
C PHE A 166 -0.51 9.09 -6.40
N VAL A 167 -0.12 10.28 -6.85
CA VAL A 167 -0.08 11.47 -6.02
C VAL A 167 -1.24 12.34 -6.49
N PHE A 168 -2.12 12.71 -5.56
CA PHE A 168 -3.16 13.70 -5.81
C PHE A 168 -2.61 15.10 -5.53
N GLY A 169 -3.06 16.09 -6.32
CA GLY A 169 -2.59 17.47 -6.25
C GLY A 169 -1.53 17.83 -7.30
N ASP A 170 -1.40 19.13 -7.59
CA ASP A 170 -0.40 19.69 -8.53
C ASP A 170 0.99 19.83 -7.88
N GLU A 171 1.12 19.50 -6.60
CA GLU A 171 2.28 19.80 -5.73
C GLU A 171 3.32 18.67 -5.68
N MET A 172 3.51 17.94 -6.79
CA MET A 172 4.54 16.89 -6.89
C MET A 172 5.96 17.42 -6.56
N SER A 173 6.19 18.73 -6.68
CA SER A 173 7.44 19.39 -6.32
C SER A 173 7.78 19.29 -4.83
N THR A 174 6.77 19.26 -3.95
CA THR A 174 6.92 19.32 -2.48
C THR A 174 7.39 17.98 -1.89
N LEU A 175 7.15 16.87 -2.59
CA LEU A 175 7.60 15.51 -2.24
C LEU A 175 9.12 15.34 -2.27
N THR A 176 9.87 16.27 -2.87
CA THR A 176 11.31 16.07 -3.04
C THR A 176 12.08 16.41 -1.76
N LYS A 177 12.31 15.40 -0.92
CA LYS A 177 13.65 14.88 -0.52
C LYS A 177 13.53 13.66 0.42
N PRO A 178 14.29 12.58 0.14
CA PRO A 178 15.34 12.25 1.10
C PRO A 178 16.70 12.49 0.47
N THR A 179 17.42 13.50 0.98
CA THR A 179 18.86 13.57 0.86
C THR A 179 19.44 12.34 1.53
N ALA A 180 20.50 11.74 0.97
CA ALA A 180 21.24 10.70 1.66
C ALA A 180 21.52 11.09 3.13
N TYR A 181 21.68 10.11 4.01
CA TYR A 181 22.04 10.31 5.43
C TYR A 181 23.02 11.50 5.62
N GLU A 182 22.56 12.58 6.26
CA GLU A 182 23.34 13.81 6.49
C GLU A 182 24.24 13.71 7.73
N GLY A 183 24.18 12.61 8.47
CA GLY A 183 25.02 12.42 9.65
C GLY A 183 26.51 12.36 9.29
N LYS A 184 27.38 12.92 10.16
CA LYS A 184 28.84 13.00 9.95
C LYS A 184 29.54 11.65 9.69
N HIS A 185 28.91 10.53 10.02
CA HIS A 185 29.45 9.19 9.85
C HIS A 185 28.44 8.24 9.21
N THR A 186 28.60 7.99 7.91
CA THR A 186 27.86 6.97 7.18
C THR A 186 28.74 5.73 7.07
N TYR A 187 28.46 4.68 7.86
CA TYR A 187 29.00 3.35 7.56
C TYR A 187 28.11 2.68 6.53
N THR A 188 28.41 2.92 5.25
CA THR A 188 27.77 2.16 4.16
C THR A 188 28.37 0.76 4.15
N GLN A 189 27.69 -0.23 4.74
CA GLN A 189 27.99 -1.63 4.44
C GLN A 189 27.47 -1.94 3.04
N LYS A 190 28.28 -1.66 2.01
CA LYS A 190 28.02 -2.18 0.68
C LYS A 190 28.10 -3.71 0.76
N SER A 191 27.06 -4.38 0.26
CA SER A 191 26.98 -5.84 0.11
C SER A 191 28.13 -6.44 -0.72
N THR A 192 28.85 -5.61 -1.47
CA THR A 192 30.05 -6.02 -2.18
C THR A 192 31.27 -5.72 -1.30
N LYS A 193 31.96 -6.77 -0.85
CA LYS A 193 33.30 -6.74 -0.22
C LYS A 193 34.37 -6.21 -1.19
N VAL A 194 34.16 -5.11 -1.90
CA VAL A 194 35.20 -4.52 -2.75
C VAL A 194 36.03 -3.60 -1.85
N ASN A 195 37.11 -4.17 -1.31
CA ASN A 195 38.14 -3.42 -0.57
C ASN A 195 39.07 -2.71 -1.57
N MET A 196 39.84 -1.71 -1.11
CA MET A 196 40.82 -1.01 -1.95
C MET A 196 41.81 -1.99 -2.59
N ASP A 197 42.19 -3.04 -1.87
CA ASP A 197 43.03 -4.12 -2.38
C ASP A 197 42.42 -4.85 -3.58
N MET A 198 41.08 -4.98 -3.67
CA MET A 198 40.42 -5.57 -4.84
C MET A 198 40.36 -4.63 -6.04
N VAL A 199 40.32 -3.31 -5.80
CA VAL A 199 40.38 -2.30 -6.88
C VAL A 199 41.80 -2.19 -7.43
N CYS A 200 42.79 -2.32 -6.56
CA CYS A 200 44.21 -2.22 -6.90
C CYS A 200 44.81 -3.56 -7.34
N HIS A 201 44.13 -4.69 -7.15
CA HIS A 201 44.61 -5.98 -7.65
C HIS A 201 44.55 -5.98 -9.18
N PRO A 202 45.67 -6.23 -9.88
CA PRO A 202 45.65 -6.33 -11.33
C PRO A 202 44.82 -7.56 -11.74
N THR A 203 43.63 -7.33 -12.28
CA THR A 203 42.82 -8.38 -12.91
C THR A 203 43.33 -8.63 -14.32
N PRO A 204 43.73 -9.86 -14.70
CA PRO A 204 44.09 -10.17 -16.08
C PRO A 204 42.80 -10.29 -16.91
N LEU A 205 42.34 -9.17 -17.46
CA LEU A 205 41.29 -9.16 -18.47
C LEU A 205 41.79 -8.44 -19.71
N VAL A 206 41.86 -9.18 -20.83
CA VAL A 206 42.02 -8.64 -22.18
C VAL A 206 40.76 -7.84 -22.50
N ARG A 207 40.81 -6.50 -22.44
CA ARG A 207 39.68 -5.66 -22.88
C ARG A 207 39.87 -5.23 -24.33
N LYS A 208 38.87 -5.46 -25.18
CA LYS A 208 38.60 -4.59 -26.33
C LYS A 208 38.09 -3.24 -25.79
N THR A 209 39.07 -2.43 -25.40
CA THR A 209 39.17 -0.95 -25.33
C THR A 209 37.99 -0.10 -24.81
N LYS A 210 38.24 0.64 -23.70
CA LYS A 210 37.69 1.97 -23.44
C LYS A 210 38.77 2.87 -22.79
N ILE A 211 38.96 4.05 -23.40
CA ILE A 211 39.89 5.15 -23.15
C ILE A 211 39.17 6.15 -22.21
N VAL A 212 39.62 6.53 -21.01
CA VAL A 212 40.83 7.26 -20.53
C VAL A 212 40.66 8.78 -20.58
N CYS A 213 40.76 9.36 -19.36
CA CYS A 213 41.17 10.71 -18.95
C CYS A 213 40.34 11.93 -19.37
N THR A 214 39.95 12.74 -18.39
CA THR A 214 40.86 13.67 -17.68
C THR A 214 40.60 13.62 -16.18
#